data_AF-A0A088EVN8-F1
#
_entry.id   AF-A0A088EVN8-F1
#
_cell.length_a   1.000
_cell.length_b   1.000
_cell.length_c   1.000
_cell.angle_alpha   90.00
_cell.angle_beta   90.00
_cell.angle_gamma   90.00
#
_symmetry.space_group_name_H-M   'P 1'
#
loop_
_entity.id
_entity.type
_entity.pdbx_description
1 polymer ?
#
loop_
_entity_poly.entity_id
_entity_poly.type
_entity_poly.pdbx_seq_one_letter_code
_entity_poly.pdbx_strand_id
1 'polypeptide(L)'
;MIDYILELKGDKTVHRWQDKDGNSYGLRILGRGQNLFFQENKNVLLCEIDAEHAVIYVKSIKNWEGNKKMNAEERMRVITLIEKYYKEIYNPSVELR
;
A
#
# COMPACT_ATOMS: atom_id res chain seq x y z
N MET A 1 -1.86 16.54 5.34
CA MET A 1 -1.97 15.30 4.52
C MET A 1 -0.74 15.11 3.64
N ILE A 2 -0.32 16.16 2.91
CA ILE A 2 0.93 16.15 2.14
C ILE A 2 2.16 15.94 3.04
N ASP A 3 2.26 16.65 4.17
CA ASP A 3 3.40 16.54 5.09
C ASP A 3 3.58 15.12 5.66
N TYR A 4 2.47 14.48 6.05
CA TYR A 4 2.49 13.11 6.58
C TYR A 4 2.97 12.08 5.55
N ILE A 5 2.59 12.23 4.27
CA ILE A 5 3.07 11.32 3.21
C ILE A 5 4.56 11.57 2.91
N LEU A 6 5.03 12.82 3.00
CA LEU A 6 6.45 13.15 2.85
C LEU A 6 7.29 12.52 3.97
N GLU A 7 6.80 12.55 5.22
CA GLU A 7 7.44 11.86 6.34
C GLU A 7 7.56 10.35 6.07
N LEU A 8 6.49 9.72 5.59
CA LEU A 8 6.48 8.29 5.28
C LEU A 8 7.43 7.89 4.13
N LYS A 9 7.70 8.78 3.17
CA LYS A 9 8.67 8.52 2.09
C LYS A 9 10.11 8.39 2.61
N GLY A 10 10.45 9.07 3.70
CA GLY A 10 11.77 8.99 4.35
C GLY A 10 11.82 8.04 5.55
N ASP A 11 10.67 7.51 6.00
CA ASP A 11 10.59 6.73 7.22
C ASP A 11 11.29 5.36 7.07
N LYS A 12 12.17 5.06 8.03
CA LYS A 12 12.99 3.84 8.12
C LYS A 12 12.21 2.60 8.56
N THR A 13 11.02 2.79 9.11
CA THR A 13 10.13 1.69 9.56
C THR A 13 9.23 1.16 8.44
N VAL A 14 9.28 1.78 7.26
CA VAL A 14 8.63 1.27 6.05
C VAL A 14 9.45 0.10 5.52
N HIS A 15 8.80 -1.04 5.26
CA HIS A 15 9.44 -2.14 4.54
C HIS A 15 9.65 -1.73 3.10
N ARG A 16 10.91 -1.74 2.63
CA ARG A 16 11.28 -1.31 1.28
C ARG A 16 12.05 -2.41 0.57
N TRP A 17 11.80 -2.57 -0.72
CA TRP A 17 12.51 -3.51 -1.58
C TRP A 17 12.50 -3.03 -3.03
N GLN A 18 13.30 -3.70 -3.87
CA GLN A 18 13.30 -3.52 -5.32
C GLN A 18 13.04 -4.85 -6.00
N ASP A 19 12.30 -4.84 -7.11
CA ASP A 19 12.17 -6.01 -7.97
C ASP A 19 13.33 -6.11 -8.98
N LYS A 20 13.35 -7.19 -9.77
CA LYS A 20 14.40 -7.46 -10.77
C LYS A 20 14.43 -6.45 -11.91
N ASP A 21 13.32 -5.75 -12.13
CA ASP A 21 13.16 -4.75 -13.17
C ASP A 21 13.53 -3.34 -12.67
N GLY A 22 13.95 -3.23 -11.40
CA GLY A 22 14.39 -1.98 -10.78
C GLY A 22 13.26 -1.13 -10.21
N ASN A 23 12.03 -1.63 -10.15
CA ASN A 23 10.95 -0.90 -9.47
C ASN A 23 11.15 -0.94 -7.96
N SER A 24 10.99 0.20 -7.30
CA SER A 24 11.06 0.27 -5.84
C SER A 24 9.67 0.22 -5.23
N TYR A 25 9.52 -0.49 -4.13
CA TYR A 25 8.25 -0.57 -3.41
C TYR A 25 8.43 -0.26 -1.92
N GLY A 26 7.34 0.17 -1.30
CA GLY A 26 7.27 0.42 0.14
C GLY A 26 5.92 -0.02 0.71
N LEU A 27 5.93 -0.63 1.89
CA LEU A 27 4.72 -1.04 2.60
C LEU A 27 4.84 -0.76 4.10
N ARG A 28 3.78 -0.19 4.70
CA ARG A 28 3.72 0.00 6.15
C ARG A 28 2.29 0.08 6.68
N ILE A 29 1.98 -0.70 7.72
CA ILE A 29 0.76 -0.54 8.51
C ILE A 29 0.85 0.72 9.39
N LEU A 30 -0.22 1.52 9.39
CA LEU A 30 -0.35 2.80 10.07
C LEU A 30 -1.58 2.82 10.99
N GLY A 31 -1.66 3.81 11.88
CA GLY A 31 -2.87 4.11 12.65
C GLY A 31 -3.40 2.92 13.44
N ARG A 32 -2.52 2.16 14.10
CA ARG A 32 -2.86 0.95 14.87
C ARG A 32 -3.56 -0.16 14.07
N GLY A 33 -3.26 -0.28 12.77
CA GLY A 33 -3.81 -1.36 11.95
C GLY A 33 -5.05 -0.98 11.15
N GLN A 34 -5.38 0.31 11.06
CA GLN A 34 -6.54 0.81 10.31
C GLN A 34 -6.19 1.27 8.89
N ASN A 35 -4.92 1.60 8.67
CA ASN A 35 -4.44 2.15 7.40
C ASN A 35 -3.18 1.44 6.95
N LEU A 36 -2.96 1.43 5.65
CA LEU A 36 -1.79 0.87 5.00
C LEU A 36 -1.22 1.91 4.04
N PHE A 37 0.05 2.22 4.22
CA PHE A 37 0.85 2.95 3.25
C PHE A 37 1.40 1.97 2.23
N PHE A 38 1.19 2.29 0.95
CA PHE A 38 1.82 1.62 -0.16
C PHE A 38 2.52 2.63 -1.06
N GLN A 39 3.75 2.31 -1.46
CA GLN A 39 4.54 3.08 -2.41
C GLN A 39 4.99 2.19 -3.56
N GLU A 40 4.86 2.71 -4.76
CA GLU A 40 5.42 2.15 -5.98
C GLU A 40 6.17 3.25 -6.72
N ASN A 41 7.48 3.11 -6.81
CA ASN A 41 8.39 4.12 -7.32
C ASN A 41 8.14 5.48 -6.63
N LYS A 42 7.64 6.47 -7.37
CA LYS A 42 7.29 7.79 -6.84
C LYS A 42 5.83 7.91 -6.40
N ASN A 43 4.98 6.98 -6.81
CA ASN A 43 3.56 6.98 -6.52
C ASN A 43 3.31 6.41 -5.13
N VAL A 44 2.37 7.01 -4.41
CA VAL A 44 1.99 6.59 -3.05
C VAL A 44 0.48 6.54 -2.96
N LEU A 45 -0.05 5.62 -2.18
CA LEU A 45 -1.44 5.65 -1.73
C LEU A 45 -1.55 5.26 -0.26
N LEU A 46 -2.65 5.69 0.35
CA LEU A 46 -3.13 5.16 1.62
C LEU A 46 -4.41 4.38 1.34
N CYS A 47 -4.49 3.16 1.87
CA CYS A 47 -5.70 2.37 1.84
C CYS A 47 -6.10 1.92 3.25
N GLU A 48 -7.39 1.66 3.40
CA GLU A 48 -7.98 1.17 4.65
C GLU A 48 -7.75 -0.34 4.75
N ILE A 49 -7.39 -0.77 5.95
CA ILE A 49 -7.23 -2.18 6.30
C ILE A 49 -7.83 -2.44 7.68
N ASP A 50 -8.03 -3.71 7.99
CA ASP A 50 -8.19 -4.19 9.36
C ASP A 50 -7.07 -5.21 9.62
N ALA A 51 -6.01 -4.77 10.28
CA ALA A 51 -4.87 -5.63 10.54
C ALA A 51 -5.18 -6.75 11.54
N GLU A 52 -6.12 -6.54 12.46
CA GLU A 52 -6.53 -7.52 13.46
C GLU A 52 -7.27 -8.69 12.80
N HIS A 53 -8.14 -8.39 11.85
CA HIS A 53 -8.90 -9.39 11.09
C HIS A 53 -8.27 -9.77 9.74
N ALA A 54 -7.07 -9.26 9.45
CA ALA A 54 -6.36 -9.47 8.19
C ALA A 54 -7.23 -9.16 6.96
N VAL A 55 -7.79 -7.94 6.90
CA VAL A 55 -8.61 -7.49 5.78
C VAL A 55 -7.98 -6.30 5.07
N ILE A 56 -8.00 -6.29 3.74
CA ILE A 56 -7.74 -5.11 2.91
C ILE A 56 -9.04 -4.67 2.25
N TYR A 57 -9.48 -3.45 2.51
CA TYR A 57 -10.68 -2.88 1.90
C TYR A 57 -10.36 -2.34 0.51
N VAL A 58 -10.55 -3.15 -0.54
CA VAL A 58 -10.13 -2.79 -1.90
C VAL A 58 -10.83 -1.55 -2.41
N LYS A 59 -12.03 -1.26 -1.90
CA LYS A 59 -12.76 -0.03 -2.22
C LYS A 59 -11.99 1.23 -1.85
N SER A 60 -11.08 1.20 -0.87
CA SER A 60 -10.26 2.37 -0.50
C SER A 60 -9.10 2.63 -1.49
N ILE A 61 -8.70 1.64 -2.30
CA ILE A 61 -7.67 1.76 -3.32
C ILE A 61 -8.27 2.37 -4.59
N LYS A 62 -8.22 3.69 -4.74
CA LYS A 62 -8.82 4.40 -5.90
C LYS A 62 -7.87 5.34 -6.63
N ASN A 63 -7.06 6.08 -5.88
CA ASN A 63 -6.22 7.15 -6.40
C ASN A 63 -4.82 7.02 -5.81
N TRP A 64 -3.83 7.39 -6.60
CA TRP A 64 -2.54 7.79 -6.04
C TRP A 64 -2.69 9.16 -5.35
N GLU A 65 -1.76 9.43 -4.46
CA GLU A 65 -1.51 10.77 -3.92
C GLU A 65 -1.37 11.79 -5.07
N GLY A 66 -1.87 13.01 -4.88
CA GLY A 66 -1.95 14.01 -5.96
C GLY A 66 -3.15 13.86 -6.91
N ASN A 67 -4.21 13.14 -6.51
CA ASN A 67 -5.47 12.96 -7.26
C ASN A 67 -5.33 12.26 -8.63
N LYS A 68 -4.21 11.60 -8.91
CA LYS A 68 -4.08 10.76 -10.10
C LYS A 68 -4.96 9.52 -9.94
N LYS A 69 -6.09 9.51 -10.65
CA LYS A 69 -7.05 8.41 -10.65
C LYS A 69 -6.48 7.20 -11.37
N MET A 70 -6.61 6.02 -10.76
CA MET A 70 -6.25 4.76 -11.40
C MET A 70 -7.35 4.35 -12.39
N ASN A 71 -6.94 3.80 -13.53
CA ASN A 71 -7.87 3.08 -14.39
C ASN A 71 -8.15 1.66 -13.80
N ALA A 72 -9.08 0.91 -14.40
CA ALA A 72 -9.49 -0.39 -13.86
C ALA A 72 -8.35 -1.43 -13.84
N GLU A 73 -7.52 -1.46 -14.89
CA GLU A 73 -6.39 -2.38 -15.02
C GLU A 73 -5.29 -2.05 -14.02
N GLU A 74 -4.92 -0.77 -13.92
CA GLU A 74 -3.94 -0.26 -12.97
C GLU A 74 -4.38 -0.55 -11.54
N ARG A 75 -5.65 -0.28 -11.22
CA ARG A 75 -6.21 -0.54 -9.90
C ARG A 75 -6.15 -2.02 -9.55
N MET A 76 -6.52 -2.92 -10.47
CA MET A 76 -6.45 -4.36 -10.24
C MET A 76 -5.01 -4.81 -9.97
N ARG A 77 -4.05 -4.35 -10.80
CA ARG A 77 -2.64 -4.63 -10.62
C ARG A 77 -2.12 -4.17 -9.25
N VAL A 78 -2.48 -2.95 -8.82
CA VAL A 78 -2.09 -2.39 -7.52
C VAL A 78 -2.67 -3.21 -6.37
N ILE A 79 -3.94 -3.64 -6.47
CA ILE A 79 -4.56 -4.52 -5.47
C ILE A 79 -3.78 -5.83 -5.36
N THR A 80 -3.46 -6.48 -6.47
CA THR A 80 -2.68 -7.73 -6.47
C THR A 80 -1.30 -7.55 -5.83
N LEU A 81 -0.62 -6.43 -6.10
CA LEU A 81 0.67 -6.14 -5.48
C LEU A 81 0.53 -5.95 -3.96
N ILE A 82 -0.41 -5.13 -3.52
CA ILE A 82 -0.64 -4.88 -2.09
C ILE A 82 -0.96 -6.19 -1.38
N GLU A 83 -1.85 -7.01 -1.93
CA GLU A 83 -2.20 -8.32 -1.37
C GLU A 83 -0.97 -9.22 -1.24
N LYS A 84 -0.22 -9.39 -2.33
CA LYS A 84 1.00 -10.21 -2.37
C LYS A 84 1.97 -9.79 -1.26
N TYR A 85 2.29 -8.50 -1.19
CA TYR A 85 3.28 -8.01 -0.25
C TYR A 85 2.77 -7.98 1.18
N TYR A 86 1.48 -7.75 1.39
CA TYR A 86 0.88 -7.90 2.71
C TYR A 86 0.98 -9.34 3.21
N LYS A 87 0.76 -10.33 2.33
CA LYS A 87 0.93 -11.75 2.65
C LYS A 87 2.36 -12.10 3.02
N GLU A 88 3.33 -11.58 2.27
CA GLU A 88 4.75 -11.84 2.51
C GLU A 88 5.28 -11.18 3.79
N ILE A 89 4.81 -9.97 4.13
CA ILE A 89 5.39 -9.15 5.20
C ILE A 89 4.62 -9.30 6.53
N TYR A 90 3.29 -9.38 6.47
CA TYR A 90 2.44 -9.25 7.66
C TYR A 90 1.62 -10.49 7.97
N ASN A 91 0.72 -10.90 7.06
CA ASN A 91 -0.17 -12.01 7.30
C ASN A 91 -0.57 -12.73 6.00
N PRO A 92 -0.16 -14.00 5.81
CA PRO A 92 -0.48 -14.77 4.62
C PRO A 92 -1.98 -15.08 4.45
N SER A 93 -2.79 -14.96 5.50
CA SER A 93 -4.23 -15.23 5.48
C SER A 93 -5.09 -14.00 5.14
N VAL A 94 -4.50 -12.89 4.67
CA VAL A 94 -5.24 -11.67 4.39
C VAL A 94 -6.31 -11.88 3.31
N GLU A 95 -7.47 -11.27 3.52
CA GLU A 95 -8.61 -11.29 2.61
C GLU A 95 -8.90 -9.91 2.01
N LEU A 96 -9.40 -9.90 0.77
CA LEU A 96 -9.84 -8.69 0.09
C LEU A 96 -11.35 -8.48 0.28
N ARG A 97 -11.77 -7.26 0.66
CA ARG A 97 -13.18 -6.90 0.91
C ARG A 97 -13.63 -5.63 0.20
#